data_AF-A0A8X6YZ80-F1
#
_entry.id   AF-A0A8X6YZ80-F1
#
_cell.length_a   1.000
_cell.length_b   1.000
_cell.length_c   1.000
_cell.angle_alpha   90.00
_cell.angle_beta   90.00
_cell.angle_gamma   90.00
#
_symmetry.space_group_name_H-M   'P 1'
#
loop_
_entity.id
_entity.type
_entity.pdbx_description
1 polymer ?
#
loop_
_entity_poly.entity_id
_entity_poly.type
_entity_poly.pdbx_seq_one_letter_code
_entity_poly.pdbx_strand_id
1 'polypeptide(L)'
;MITKRFLFVPGISFVEITLGLFISSMLSVFLFQFFGQITKTSKTIGASLEYVTTIPTVFDQLERDITGIYVPEILYEPMKKREAPQTIDAQGKKIKQSPAPEAIEEKEAPEVRPIAFFCESKNNQFMLLSFITTNHLPRFKQRDPERILVVYRLIPDKEYPDSFALVRQQTTDILMPLKKFEENAVVEYTLLRRIKRFKVTLVTPEKEKKPVKAQNQGQPVIAEEGKLAKMEKPKITSEFSWTPDEAKKKMGVLIPSYIGIEGAYADSSGKQMREFKFVFKLYTFAHHADRMQKEREKKQQEKKAKKPLAKDKADTTKKSDKPTSPGKPKPPKKSAPERLTTSGGRQQRRRGR
;
A
#
# COMPACT_ATOMS: atom_id res chain seq x y z
N MET A 1 43.00 -50.05 68.30
CA MET A 1 43.06 -49.24 67.04
C MET A 1 44.02 -49.93 66.09
N ILE A 2 43.58 -50.34 64.89
CA ILE A 2 44.45 -50.94 63.88
C ILE A 2 44.58 -49.96 62.71
N THR A 3 45.65 -49.16 62.72
CA THR A 3 46.04 -48.31 61.60
C THR A 3 46.70 -49.16 60.52
N LYS A 4 45.92 -49.62 59.54
CA LYS A 4 46.47 -50.24 58.32
C LYS A 4 47.35 -49.23 57.58
N ARG A 5 48.67 -49.35 57.73
CA ARG A 5 49.64 -48.63 56.90
C ARG A 5 49.50 -49.14 55.46
N PHE A 6 49.00 -48.31 54.56
CA PHE A 6 49.12 -48.56 53.13
C PHE A 6 50.60 -48.52 52.75
N LEU A 7 51.12 -49.66 52.28
CA LEU A 7 52.46 -49.76 51.70
C LEU A 7 52.44 -49.09 50.32
N PHE A 8 52.84 -47.83 50.30
CA PHE A 8 52.97 -47.05 49.07
C PHE A 8 54.18 -47.55 48.28
N VAL A 9 53.95 -48.21 47.14
CA VAL A 9 55.02 -48.68 46.24
C VAL A 9 55.34 -47.55 45.25
N PRO A 10 56.49 -46.85 45.39
CA PRO A 10 56.70 -45.54 44.75
C PRO A 10 56.70 -45.58 43.21
N GLY A 11 56.93 -46.73 42.58
CA GLY A 11 56.85 -46.88 41.12
C GLY A 11 55.42 -46.98 40.56
N ILE A 12 54.48 -47.55 41.33
CA ILE A 12 53.10 -47.76 40.85
C ILE A 12 52.33 -46.44 40.88
N SER A 13 52.49 -45.67 41.96
CA SER A 13 51.76 -44.41 42.16
C SER A 13 52.07 -43.34 41.10
N PHE A 14 53.28 -43.32 40.52
CA PHE A 14 53.60 -42.38 39.43
C PHE A 14 52.83 -42.71 38.14
N VAL A 15 52.69 -44.00 37.81
CA VAL A 15 51.91 -44.45 36.65
C VAL A 15 50.43 -44.16 36.85
N GLU A 16 49.91 -44.42 38.05
CA GLU A 16 48.52 -44.13 38.44
C GLU A 16 48.18 -42.64 38.33
N ILE A 17 49.04 -41.75 38.87
CA ILE A 17 48.86 -40.30 38.76
C ILE A 17 48.91 -39.84 37.30
N THR A 18 49.85 -40.35 36.51
CA THR A 18 49.99 -39.98 35.09
C THR A 18 48.77 -40.43 34.27
N LEU A 19 48.27 -41.64 34.51
CA LEU A 19 47.06 -42.15 33.88
C LEU A 19 45.82 -41.35 34.30
N GLY A 20 45.71 -41.01 35.59
CA GLY A 20 44.63 -40.16 36.12
C GLY A 20 44.62 -38.75 35.50
N LEU A 21 45.80 -38.12 35.36
CA LEU A 21 45.95 -36.84 34.66
C LEU A 21 45.57 -36.94 33.18
N PHE A 22 45.99 -38.01 32.50
CA PHE A 22 45.64 -38.23 31.09
C PHE A 22 44.12 -38.36 30.90
N ILE A 23 43.46 -39.22 31.69
CA ILE A 23 42.00 -39.39 31.65
C ILE A 23 41.28 -38.07 31.99
N SER A 24 41.74 -37.35 33.02
CA SER A 24 41.18 -36.05 33.39
C SER A 24 41.32 -35.01 32.26
N SER A 25 42.43 -35.02 31.52
CA SER A 25 42.64 -34.15 30.37
C SER A 25 41.69 -34.48 29.22
N MET A 26 41.48 -35.76 28.89
CA MET A 26 40.54 -36.18 27.86
C MET A 26 39.09 -35.82 28.23
N LEU A 27 38.69 -36.08 29.48
CA LEU A 27 37.37 -35.70 30.01
C LEU A 27 37.16 -34.17 29.96
N SER A 28 38.18 -33.38 30.28
CA SER A 28 38.13 -31.91 30.19
C SER A 28 37.89 -31.44 28.75
N VAL A 29 38.64 -31.97 27.78
CA VAL A 29 38.47 -31.65 26.35
C VAL A 29 37.07 -32.05 25.86
N PHE A 30 36.59 -33.24 26.23
CA PHE A 30 35.25 -33.70 25.88
C PHE A 30 34.16 -32.79 26.45
N LEU A 31 34.30 -32.36 27.72
CA LEU A 31 33.35 -31.46 28.37
C LEU A 31 33.32 -30.07 27.71
N PHE A 32 34.46 -29.52 27.31
CA PHE A 32 34.51 -28.27 26.55
C PHE A 32 33.88 -28.40 25.16
N GLN A 33 34.11 -29.52 24.45
CA GLN A 33 33.46 -29.78 23.17
C GLN A 33 31.93 -29.88 23.31
N PHE A 34 31.46 -30.62 24.31
CA PHE A 34 30.03 -30.80 24.60
C PHE A 34 29.35 -29.48 25.00
N PHE A 35 29.98 -28.68 25.87
CA PHE A 35 29.49 -27.34 26.21
C PHE A 35 29.43 -26.40 24.99
N GLY A 36 30.42 -26.48 24.11
CA GLY A 36 30.43 -25.77 22.82
C GLY A 36 29.30 -26.20 21.89
N GLN A 37 28.98 -27.50 21.84
CA GLN A 37 27.84 -28.03 21.08
C GLN A 37 26.50 -27.56 21.67
N ILE A 38 26.29 -27.69 22.99
CA ILE A 38 25.08 -27.18 23.68
C ILE A 38 24.86 -25.70 23.36
N THR A 39 25.90 -24.88 23.46
CA THR A 39 25.80 -23.44 23.19
C THR A 39 25.41 -23.13 21.74
N LYS A 40 25.95 -23.88 20.77
CA LYS A 40 25.56 -23.75 19.35
C LYS A 40 24.13 -24.21 19.10
N THR A 41 23.72 -25.33 19.69
CA THR A 41 22.36 -25.88 19.58
C THR A 41 21.33 -24.94 20.20
N SER A 42 21.59 -24.42 21.41
CA SER A 42 20.75 -23.44 22.09
C SER A 42 20.52 -22.18 21.25
N LYS A 43 21.58 -21.61 20.66
CA LYS A 43 21.46 -20.45 19.74
C LYS A 43 20.62 -20.78 18.49
N THR A 44 20.75 -21.99 17.95
CA THR A 44 20.00 -22.44 16.75
C THR A 44 18.51 -22.67 17.07
N ILE A 45 18.21 -23.20 18.25
CA ILE A 45 16.84 -23.34 18.77
C ILE A 45 16.24 -21.95 18.99
N GLY A 46 16.95 -21.03 19.66
CA GLY A 46 16.48 -19.66 19.88
C GLY A 46 16.12 -18.92 18.59
N ALA A 47 17.01 -18.95 17.60
CA ALA A 47 16.76 -18.37 16.27
C ALA A 47 15.57 -19.01 15.53
N SER A 48 15.30 -20.29 15.78
CA SER A 48 14.15 -21.00 15.17
C SER A 48 12.84 -20.72 15.90
N LEU A 49 12.86 -20.62 17.24
CA LEU A 49 11.71 -20.21 18.04
C LEU A 49 11.30 -18.76 17.72
N GLU A 50 12.27 -17.87 17.52
CA GLU A 50 12.03 -16.48 17.11
C GLU A 50 11.25 -16.38 15.78
N TYR A 51 11.56 -17.23 14.80
CA TYR A 51 10.78 -17.35 13.56
C TYR A 51 9.36 -17.83 13.82
N VAL A 52 9.21 -18.89 14.61
CA VAL A 52 7.92 -19.52 14.92
C VAL A 52 7.00 -18.60 15.73
N THR A 53 7.51 -17.64 16.50
CA THR A 53 6.69 -16.66 17.23
C THR A 53 6.44 -15.39 16.42
N THR A 54 7.48 -14.84 15.78
CA THR A 54 7.39 -13.50 15.18
C THR A 54 6.62 -13.52 13.86
N ILE A 55 6.86 -14.50 12.97
CA ILE A 55 6.21 -14.54 11.66
C ILE A 55 4.69 -14.74 11.76
N PRO A 56 4.17 -15.66 12.61
CA PRO A 56 2.73 -15.72 12.86
C PRO A 56 2.15 -14.46 13.50
N THR A 57 2.85 -13.83 14.46
CA THR A 57 2.37 -12.56 15.06
C THR A 57 2.23 -11.45 14.01
N VAL A 58 3.18 -11.35 13.08
CA VAL A 58 3.15 -10.40 11.96
C VAL A 58 2.03 -10.75 10.97
N PHE A 59 1.85 -12.04 10.66
CA PHE A 59 0.74 -12.53 9.82
C PHE A 59 -0.62 -12.18 10.44
N ASP A 60 -0.84 -12.55 11.70
CA ASP A 60 -2.08 -12.30 12.44
C ASP A 60 -2.45 -10.82 12.44
N GLN A 61 -1.48 -9.93 12.71
CA GLN A 61 -1.74 -8.49 12.71
C GLN A 61 -2.08 -7.96 11.31
N LEU A 62 -1.35 -8.40 10.28
CA LEU A 62 -1.60 -8.01 8.90
C LEU A 62 -2.95 -8.53 8.40
N GLU A 63 -3.28 -9.79 8.69
CA GLU A 63 -4.57 -10.40 8.34
C GLU A 63 -5.72 -9.62 8.96
N ARG A 64 -5.64 -9.39 10.27
CA ARG A 64 -6.57 -8.59 11.06
C ARG A 64 -6.85 -7.23 10.45
N ASP A 65 -5.81 -6.45 10.16
CA ASP A 65 -6.00 -5.12 9.60
C ASP A 65 -6.48 -5.13 8.14
N ILE A 66 -5.90 -6.01 7.30
CA ILE A 66 -6.17 -6.06 5.85
C ILE A 66 -7.57 -6.63 5.54
N THR A 67 -8.01 -7.66 6.27
CA THR A 67 -9.36 -8.22 6.09
C THR A 67 -10.45 -7.25 6.51
N GLY A 68 -10.18 -6.40 7.51
CA GLY A 68 -11.04 -5.29 7.95
C GLY A 68 -11.02 -4.04 7.05
N ILE A 69 -10.33 -4.04 5.91
CA ILE A 69 -10.24 -2.85 5.03
C ILE A 69 -11.62 -2.38 4.57
N TYR A 70 -11.88 -1.10 4.83
CA TYR A 70 -13.16 -0.42 4.60
C TYR A 70 -12.96 0.89 3.83
N VAL A 71 -13.92 1.20 2.96
CA VAL A 71 -13.92 2.44 2.16
C VAL A 71 -15.08 3.34 2.64
N PRO A 72 -14.79 4.46 3.35
CA PRO A 72 -15.82 5.37 3.86
C PRO A 72 -16.78 5.91 2.79
N GLU A 73 -18.05 6.04 3.17
CA GLU A 73 -19.11 6.47 2.24
C GLU A 73 -18.86 7.88 1.65
N ILE A 74 -18.19 8.73 2.41
CA ILE A 74 -17.83 10.11 2.06
C ILE A 74 -16.93 10.21 0.81
N LEU A 75 -16.37 9.09 0.32
CA LEU A 75 -15.52 9.03 -0.88
C LEU A 75 -16.28 8.75 -2.19
N TYR A 76 -17.55 8.34 -2.10
CA TYR A 76 -18.45 8.19 -3.25
C TYR A 76 -19.21 9.47 -3.52
N GLU A 77 -19.61 10.16 -2.45
CA GLU A 77 -20.43 11.37 -2.54
C GLU A 77 -19.71 12.46 -3.37
N PRO A 78 -20.38 13.02 -4.39
CA PRO A 78 -19.88 14.23 -5.02
C PRO A 78 -19.98 15.35 -3.99
N MET A 79 -18.86 16.00 -3.67
CA MET A 79 -18.86 17.25 -2.89
C MET A 79 -19.97 18.17 -3.41
N LYS A 80 -21.00 18.38 -2.59
CA LYS A 80 -21.81 19.58 -2.74
C LYS A 80 -20.83 20.71 -2.49
N LYS A 81 -20.53 21.52 -3.51
CA LYS A 81 -19.87 22.81 -3.28
C LYS A 81 -20.67 23.48 -2.17
N ARG A 82 -20.04 23.73 -1.03
CA ARG A 82 -20.65 24.51 0.04
C ARG A 82 -20.81 25.91 -0.54
N GLU A 83 -22.03 26.24 -0.97
CA GLU A 83 -22.34 27.62 -1.34
C GLU A 83 -21.97 28.48 -0.12
N ALA A 84 -21.16 29.52 -0.36
CA ALA A 84 -20.62 30.35 0.72
C ALA A 84 -21.76 30.78 1.64
N PRO A 85 -21.58 30.75 2.98
CA PRO A 85 -22.65 31.07 3.90
C PRO A 85 -23.17 32.47 3.58
N GLN A 86 -24.41 32.53 3.06
CA GLN A 86 -25.12 33.79 2.98
C GLN A 86 -25.38 34.22 4.41
N THR A 87 -24.62 35.21 4.88
CA THR A 87 -24.90 35.89 6.14
C THR A 87 -26.29 36.51 6.03
N ILE A 88 -27.24 35.92 6.75
CA ILE A 88 -28.56 36.49 6.93
C ILE A 88 -28.48 37.34 8.20
N ASP A 89 -28.32 38.65 8.03
CA ASP A 89 -28.47 39.57 9.15
C ASP A 89 -29.89 39.47 9.72
N ALA A 90 -30.02 39.69 11.03
CA ALA A 90 -31.23 39.47 11.83
C ALA A 90 -32.46 40.35 11.47
N GLN A 91 -32.45 41.01 10.31
CA GLN A 91 -33.51 41.88 9.79
C GLN A 91 -33.90 41.58 8.33
N GLY A 92 -33.44 40.47 7.75
CA GLY A 92 -34.08 39.86 6.57
C GLY A 92 -34.03 40.67 5.26
N LYS A 93 -33.00 41.50 5.04
CA LYS A 93 -32.88 42.33 3.82
C LYS A 93 -31.60 41.98 3.02
N LYS A 94 -31.76 41.54 1.77
CA LYS A 94 -30.64 41.21 0.87
C LYS A 94 -29.93 42.48 0.39
N ILE A 95 -28.66 42.64 0.75
CA ILE A 95 -27.80 43.72 0.23
C ILE A 95 -26.93 43.15 -0.90
N LYS A 96 -26.99 43.78 -2.08
CA LYS A 96 -25.97 43.60 -3.13
C LYS A 96 -24.78 44.50 -2.80
N GLN A 97 -23.60 43.94 -2.58
CA GLN A 97 -22.34 44.69 -2.57
C GLN A 97 -21.55 44.47 -3.87
N SER A 98 -20.90 45.55 -4.32
CA SER A 98 -19.79 45.56 -5.27
C SER A 98 -18.99 46.86 -5.07
N PRO A 99 -17.69 46.90 -5.39
CA PRO A 99 -16.69 45.95 -4.93
C PRO A 99 -15.39 46.63 -4.42
N ALA A 100 -14.52 45.84 -3.79
CA ALA A 100 -13.08 46.07 -3.57
C ALA A 100 -12.65 47.11 -2.50
N PRO A 101 -11.40 47.07 -1.99
CA PRO A 101 -10.41 45.99 -2.03
C PRO A 101 -9.78 45.69 -0.65
N GLU A 102 -9.97 44.48 -0.11
CA GLU A 102 -8.92 43.86 0.73
C GLU A 102 -9.04 42.34 0.62
N ALA A 103 -8.45 41.81 -0.46
CA ALA A 103 -8.39 40.39 -0.73
C ALA A 103 -7.34 39.73 0.18
N ILE A 104 -7.70 39.52 1.44
CA ILE A 104 -7.17 38.38 2.17
C ILE A 104 -7.64 37.16 1.39
N GLU A 105 -6.74 36.55 0.61
CA GLU A 105 -6.93 35.19 0.10
C GLU A 105 -6.99 34.26 1.32
N GLU A 106 -8.18 34.12 1.90
CA GLU A 106 -8.55 32.96 2.70
C GLU A 106 -8.53 31.77 1.73
N LYS A 107 -7.33 31.24 1.49
CA LYS A 107 -7.12 29.99 0.78
C LYS A 107 -7.90 28.93 1.54
N GLU A 108 -9.07 28.58 1.02
CA GLU A 108 -9.88 27.46 1.49
C GLU A 108 -8.93 26.29 1.77
N ALA A 109 -8.74 25.99 3.06
CA ALA A 109 -7.82 24.92 3.45
C ALA A 109 -8.28 23.65 2.73
N PRO A 110 -7.43 22.99 1.92
CA PRO A 110 -7.88 22.00 0.97
C PRO A 110 -8.61 20.88 1.72
N GLU A 111 -9.92 20.75 1.47
CA GLU A 111 -10.82 19.90 2.23
C GLU A 111 -10.29 18.46 2.25
N VAL A 112 -9.73 18.07 3.41
CA VAL A 112 -8.89 16.87 3.52
C VAL A 112 -9.78 15.64 3.43
N ARG A 113 -9.77 14.99 2.26
CA ARG A 113 -10.50 13.74 2.04
C ARG A 113 -9.73 12.56 2.67
N PRO A 114 -10.44 11.61 3.30
CA PRO A 114 -9.79 10.39 3.81
C PRO A 114 -9.19 9.57 2.66
N ILE A 115 -8.03 8.97 2.89
CA ILE A 115 -7.39 8.09 1.92
C ILE A 115 -7.77 6.65 2.29
N ALA A 116 -8.68 6.04 1.53
CA ALA A 116 -9.16 4.67 1.83
C ALA A 116 -8.06 3.61 1.71
N PHE A 117 -7.19 3.76 0.71
CA PHE A 117 -6.05 2.86 0.48
C PHE A 117 -4.97 3.60 -0.33
N PHE A 118 -3.72 3.46 0.10
CA PHE A 118 -2.55 4.01 -0.54
C PHE A 118 -1.36 3.06 -0.33
N CYS A 119 -0.57 2.84 -1.36
CA CYS A 119 0.65 2.05 -1.26
C CYS A 119 1.76 2.70 -2.09
N GLU A 120 2.91 2.91 -1.48
CA GLU A 120 4.11 3.42 -2.11
C GLU A 120 5.22 2.36 -2.04
N SER A 121 5.79 2.06 -3.19
CA SER A 121 6.99 1.25 -3.34
C SER A 121 7.99 1.98 -4.21
N LYS A 122 9.27 1.93 -3.84
CA LYS A 122 10.38 2.56 -4.55
C LYS A 122 11.37 1.48 -4.95
N ASN A 123 11.76 1.42 -6.22
CA ASN A 123 12.69 0.40 -6.74
C ASN A 123 12.25 -1.06 -6.42
N ASN A 124 10.94 -1.36 -6.51
CA ASN A 124 10.31 -2.63 -6.11
C ASN A 124 10.44 -3.00 -4.60
N GLN A 125 10.97 -2.11 -3.77
CA GLN A 125 10.96 -2.23 -2.32
C GLN A 125 9.75 -1.48 -1.74
N PHE A 126 9.07 -2.12 -0.80
CA PHE A 126 7.98 -1.51 -0.05
C PHE A 126 8.47 -0.33 0.79
N MET A 127 7.73 0.79 0.77
CA MET A 127 8.01 1.96 1.61
C MET A 127 6.88 2.23 2.61
N LEU A 128 5.63 2.35 2.10
CA LEU A 128 4.47 2.75 2.89
C LEU A 128 3.19 2.07 2.40
N LEU A 129 2.36 1.56 3.31
CA LEU A 129 1.02 1.06 3.04
C LEU A 129 0.08 1.69 4.06
N SER A 130 -0.95 2.38 3.61
CA SER A 130 -1.96 2.99 4.47
C SER A 130 -3.36 2.67 3.99
N PHE A 131 -4.25 2.40 4.93
CA PHE A 131 -5.65 2.11 4.65
C PHE A 131 -6.51 2.30 5.89
N ILE A 132 -7.83 2.41 5.67
CA ILE A 132 -8.82 2.49 6.73
C ILE A 132 -9.34 1.07 7.04
N THR A 133 -9.38 0.71 8.31
CA THR A 133 -9.86 -0.61 8.79
C THR A 133 -10.81 -0.46 9.98
N THR A 134 -11.65 -1.47 10.18
CA THR A 134 -12.68 -1.52 11.25
C THR A 134 -12.38 -2.55 12.34
N ASN A 135 -11.13 -3.02 12.42
CA ASN A 135 -10.77 -4.26 13.12
C ASN A 135 -10.44 -4.09 14.63
N HIS A 136 -10.96 -3.06 15.30
CA HIS A 136 -10.88 -3.04 16.76
C HIS A 136 -11.97 -3.92 17.37
N LEU A 137 -11.61 -4.71 18.39
CA LEU A 137 -12.57 -5.39 19.26
C LEU A 137 -13.61 -4.36 19.75
N PRO A 138 -14.91 -4.69 19.73
CA PRO A 138 -15.93 -3.76 20.21
C PRO A 138 -15.62 -3.39 21.65
N ARG A 139 -15.39 -2.09 21.90
CA ARG A 139 -15.16 -1.60 23.25
C ARG A 139 -16.41 -1.88 24.08
N PHE A 140 -16.25 -2.16 25.36
CA PHE A 140 -17.38 -2.42 26.25
C PHE A 140 -18.40 -1.25 26.16
N LYS A 141 -19.65 -1.57 25.80
CA LYS A 141 -20.77 -0.64 25.52
C LYS A 141 -20.73 0.13 24.18
N GLN A 142 -19.79 -0.12 23.26
CA GLN A 142 -19.88 0.36 21.87
C GLN A 142 -20.44 -0.72 20.94
N ARG A 143 -21.47 -0.36 20.17
CA ARG A 143 -22.11 -1.24 19.17
C ARG A 143 -21.44 -1.13 17.79
N ASP A 144 -20.95 0.05 17.45
CA ASP A 144 -20.34 0.32 16.15
C ASP A 144 -18.84 -0.01 16.18
N PRO A 145 -18.30 -0.65 15.14
CA PRO A 145 -16.89 -0.95 15.07
C PRO A 145 -16.08 0.34 14.90
N GLU A 146 -15.01 0.48 15.69
CA GLU A 146 -14.15 1.66 15.63
C GLU A 146 -13.37 1.68 14.31
N ARG A 147 -13.46 2.81 13.60
CA ARG A 147 -12.75 3.04 12.33
C ARG A 147 -11.41 3.68 12.64
N ILE A 148 -10.34 3.08 12.16
CA ILE A 148 -8.98 3.61 12.30
C ILE A 148 -8.28 3.73 10.95
N LEU A 149 -7.38 4.70 10.85
CA LEU A 149 -6.41 4.80 9.77
C LEU A 149 -5.12 4.13 10.24
N VAL A 150 -4.72 3.07 9.54
CA VAL A 150 -3.47 2.34 9.79
C VAL A 150 -2.43 2.77 8.76
N VAL A 151 -1.19 2.87 9.21
CA VAL A 151 -0.02 3.10 8.36
C VAL A 151 1.06 2.10 8.73
N TYR A 152 1.48 1.29 7.75
CA TYR A 152 2.67 0.47 7.80
C TYR A 152 3.80 1.21 7.09
N ARG A 153 4.98 1.30 7.72
CA ARG A 153 6.19 1.90 7.16
C ARG A 153 7.36 0.94 7.25
N LEU A 154 8.23 0.96 6.24
CA LEU A 154 9.53 0.32 6.29
C LEU A 154 10.60 1.37 6.61
N ILE A 155 11.13 1.37 7.83
CA ILE A 155 12.15 2.33 8.29
C ILE A 155 13.50 1.61 8.49
N PRO A 156 14.65 2.32 8.44
CA PRO A 156 15.94 1.74 8.81
C PRO A 156 15.92 1.23 10.27
N ASP A 157 16.46 0.03 10.52
CA ASP A 157 16.52 -0.56 11.86
C ASP A 157 17.67 0.09 12.67
N LYS A 158 17.35 0.59 13.87
CA LYS A 158 18.32 1.27 14.74
C LYS A 158 19.30 0.30 15.41
N GLU A 159 18.90 -0.96 15.62
CA GLU A 159 19.73 -1.97 16.28
C GLU A 159 20.59 -2.75 15.28
N TYR A 160 20.17 -2.81 14.01
CA TYR A 160 20.78 -3.67 13.00
C TYR A 160 21.05 -2.90 11.70
N PRO A 161 22.29 -2.39 11.52
CA PRO A 161 22.71 -1.75 10.28
C PRO A 161 22.41 -2.58 9.02
N ASP A 162 22.24 -1.88 7.90
CA ASP A 162 21.87 -2.47 6.61
C ASP A 162 20.58 -3.30 6.63
N SER A 163 19.67 -3.02 7.55
CA SER A 163 18.37 -3.69 7.63
C SER A 163 17.25 -2.72 7.99
N PHE A 164 16.02 -3.18 7.85
CA PHE A 164 14.82 -2.41 8.05
C PHE A 164 13.94 -3.01 9.15
N ALA A 165 13.16 -2.14 9.79
CA ALA A 165 12.08 -2.50 10.68
C ALA A 165 10.74 -2.19 9.99
N LEU A 166 9.82 -3.16 10.02
CA LEU A 166 8.41 -2.94 9.69
C LEU A 166 7.74 -2.38 10.93
N VAL A 167 7.24 -1.17 10.78
CA VAL A 167 6.58 -0.40 11.82
C VAL A 167 5.12 -0.21 11.46
N ARG A 168 4.24 -0.30 12.45
CA ARG A 168 2.82 0.01 12.32
C ARG A 168 2.46 1.18 13.23
N GLN A 169 1.72 2.11 12.67
CA GLN A 169 1.17 3.29 13.34
C GLN A 169 -0.36 3.28 13.15
N GLN A 170 -1.12 3.77 14.13
CA GLN A 170 -2.59 3.87 14.01
C GLN A 170 -3.19 5.10 14.67
N THR A 171 -4.21 5.68 14.04
CA THR A 171 -5.00 6.79 14.59
C THR A 171 -6.50 6.56 14.36
N THR A 172 -7.32 7.12 15.24
CA THR A 172 -8.79 7.19 15.09
C THR A 172 -9.22 8.32 14.15
N ASP A 173 -8.35 9.31 13.92
CA ASP A 173 -8.58 10.39 12.96
C ASP A 173 -8.31 9.92 11.52
N ILE A 174 -9.36 9.43 10.85
CA ILE A 174 -9.30 9.01 9.45
C ILE A 174 -9.04 10.15 8.45
N LEU A 175 -9.06 11.42 8.89
CA LEU A 175 -8.74 12.59 8.08
C LEU A 175 -7.29 13.06 8.29
N MET A 176 -6.53 12.42 9.18
CA MET A 176 -5.14 12.78 9.46
C MET A 176 -4.26 12.66 8.20
N PRO A 177 -3.59 13.74 7.76
CA PRO A 177 -2.68 13.68 6.62
C PRO A 177 -1.50 12.73 6.89
N LEU A 178 -1.14 11.90 5.89
CA LEU A 178 -0.04 10.91 6.00
C LEU A 178 1.31 11.51 6.44
N LYS A 179 1.54 12.82 6.24
CA LYS A 179 2.73 13.53 6.70
C LYS A 179 2.83 13.60 8.24
N LYS A 180 1.72 13.75 8.96
CA LYS A 180 1.73 13.83 10.45
C LYS A 180 2.21 12.56 11.13
N PHE A 181 2.15 11.42 10.43
CA PHE A 181 2.69 10.15 10.88
C PHE A 181 4.24 10.10 10.83
N GLU A 182 4.91 11.04 10.14
CA GLU A 182 6.38 11.18 10.15
C GLU A 182 6.86 12.05 11.31
N GLU A 183 5.97 12.87 11.88
CA GLU A 183 6.23 13.80 12.97
C GLU A 183 6.11 13.12 14.36
N ASN A 184 6.03 11.79 14.41
CA ASN A 184 5.79 10.96 15.62
C ASN A 184 4.51 11.34 16.40
N ALA A 185 3.53 11.97 15.76
CA ALA A 185 2.28 12.41 16.40
C ALA A 185 1.27 11.27 16.69
N VAL A 186 1.66 10.02 16.47
CA VAL A 186 0.78 8.84 16.44
C VAL A 186 1.46 7.67 17.16
N VAL A 187 0.67 6.84 17.85
CA VAL A 187 1.19 5.64 18.53
C VAL A 187 1.83 4.69 17.51
N GLU A 188 3.08 4.36 17.77
CA GLU A 188 3.94 3.55 16.91
C GLU A 188 4.35 2.25 17.61
N TYR A 189 4.39 1.14 16.86
CA TYR A 189 5.00 -0.10 17.32
C TYR A 189 5.72 -0.86 16.20
N THR A 190 6.85 -1.48 16.55
CA THR A 190 7.62 -2.32 15.64
C THR A 190 7.04 -3.73 15.60
N LEU A 191 6.74 -4.23 14.40
CA LEU A 191 6.19 -5.58 14.17
C LEU A 191 7.26 -6.60 13.81
N LEU A 192 8.22 -6.21 12.98
CA LEU A 192 9.30 -7.09 12.51
C LEU A 192 10.58 -6.26 12.34
N ARG A 193 11.71 -6.84 12.71
CA ARG A 193 13.05 -6.22 12.64
C ARG A 193 13.97 -7.03 11.73
N ARG A 194 15.16 -6.51 11.46
CA ARG A 194 16.20 -7.18 10.65
C ARG A 194 15.75 -7.59 9.24
N ILE A 195 14.80 -6.87 8.67
CA ILE A 195 14.27 -7.11 7.33
C ILE A 195 15.33 -6.71 6.30
N LYS A 196 15.65 -7.59 5.35
CA LYS A 196 16.57 -7.31 4.23
C LYS A 196 15.82 -7.09 2.93
N ARG A 197 14.65 -7.72 2.75
CA ARG A 197 13.77 -7.54 1.59
C ARG A 197 12.31 -7.51 2.05
N PHE A 198 11.53 -6.57 1.55
CA PHE A 198 10.08 -6.52 1.74
C PHE A 198 9.43 -5.95 0.49
N LYS A 199 8.41 -6.64 -0.02
CA LYS A 199 7.71 -6.28 -1.26
C LYS A 199 6.23 -6.55 -1.09
N VAL A 200 5.43 -5.59 -1.54
CA VAL A 200 3.96 -5.66 -1.57
C VAL A 200 3.52 -5.72 -3.02
N THR A 201 2.66 -6.67 -3.35
CA THR A 201 2.07 -6.86 -4.69
C THR A 201 0.56 -6.74 -4.58
N LEU A 202 -0.02 -5.81 -5.32
CA LEU A 202 -1.43 -5.48 -5.27
C LEU A 202 -2.11 -6.04 -6.50
N VAL A 203 -3.15 -6.84 -6.30
CA VAL A 203 -3.76 -7.65 -7.36
C VAL A 203 -5.22 -7.28 -7.52
N THR A 204 -5.63 -6.97 -8.75
CA THR A 204 -7.01 -6.61 -9.10
C THR A 204 -7.40 -7.26 -10.42
N PRO A 205 -8.60 -7.86 -10.53
CA PRO A 205 -9.10 -8.32 -11.83
C PRO A 205 -9.30 -7.12 -12.76
N GLU A 206 -8.73 -7.20 -13.96
CA GLU A 206 -8.98 -6.24 -15.02
C GLU A 206 -10.46 -6.37 -15.46
N LYS A 207 -11.16 -5.25 -15.61
CA LYS A 207 -12.55 -5.30 -16.07
C LYS A 207 -12.58 -5.78 -17.52
N GLU A 208 -13.22 -6.93 -17.76
CA GLU A 208 -13.67 -7.29 -19.09
C GLU A 208 -14.45 -6.12 -19.69
N LYS A 209 -14.02 -5.65 -20.86
CA LYS A 209 -14.81 -4.71 -21.64
C LYS A 209 -16.07 -5.47 -22.05
N LYS A 210 -17.23 -5.08 -21.49
CA LYS A 210 -18.53 -5.63 -21.89
C LYS A 210 -18.56 -5.71 -23.42
N PRO A 211 -18.82 -6.89 -24.03
CA PRO A 211 -18.86 -7.00 -25.47
C PRO A 211 -19.84 -5.96 -26.01
N VAL A 212 -19.42 -5.25 -27.05
CA VAL A 212 -20.28 -4.28 -27.74
C VAL A 212 -21.54 -5.06 -28.13
N LYS A 213 -22.70 -4.64 -27.61
CA LYS A 213 -23.97 -5.26 -27.99
C LYS A 213 -24.12 -5.11 -29.49
N ALA A 214 -23.91 -6.20 -30.22
CA ALA A 214 -24.30 -6.31 -31.61
C ALA A 214 -25.83 -6.21 -31.64
N GLN A 215 -26.34 -5.02 -31.93
CA GLN A 215 -27.70 -4.88 -32.41
C GLN A 215 -27.76 -5.56 -33.76
N ASN A 216 -28.33 -6.75 -33.83
CA ASN A 216 -29.16 -7.14 -34.96
C ASN A 216 -30.26 -8.08 -34.48
N GLN A 217 -31.41 -7.97 -35.14
CA GLN A 217 -32.68 -8.47 -34.66
C GLN A 217 -32.95 -9.89 -35.17
N GLY A 218 -33.62 -10.69 -34.33
CA GLY A 218 -34.65 -11.64 -34.77
C GLY A 218 -34.21 -12.92 -35.46
N GLN A 219 -34.04 -13.99 -34.68
CA GLN A 219 -34.72 -15.28 -34.91
C GLN A 219 -34.59 -16.19 -33.67
N PRO A 220 -35.65 -16.92 -33.26
CA PRO A 220 -35.59 -17.89 -32.16
C PRO A 220 -35.55 -19.33 -32.68
N VAL A 221 -34.46 -20.06 -32.46
CA VAL A 221 -34.39 -21.51 -32.72
C VAL A 221 -33.61 -22.23 -31.62
N ILE A 222 -34.37 -22.95 -30.79
CA ILE A 222 -34.08 -24.26 -30.12
C ILE A 222 -32.83 -24.38 -29.24
N ALA A 223 -33.02 -25.03 -28.08
CA ALA A 223 -31.98 -25.30 -27.11
C ALA A 223 -31.04 -26.45 -27.54
N GLU A 224 -29.73 -26.23 -27.36
CA GLU A 224 -28.77 -27.31 -27.13
C GLU A 224 -28.10 -27.09 -25.76
N GLU A 225 -28.35 -28.03 -24.84
CA GLU A 225 -27.52 -28.23 -23.67
C GLU A 225 -26.16 -28.79 -24.12
N GLY A 226 -25.05 -28.11 -23.83
CA GLY A 226 -23.74 -28.62 -24.29
C GLY A 226 -22.56 -27.65 -24.24
N LYS A 227 -22.77 -26.37 -23.93
CA LYS A 227 -21.67 -25.41 -23.74
C LYS A 227 -21.49 -25.08 -22.26
N LEU A 228 -20.71 -25.93 -21.57
CA LEU A 228 -19.95 -25.47 -20.41
C LEU A 228 -19.12 -24.28 -20.88
N ALA A 229 -19.52 -23.07 -20.49
CA ALA A 229 -18.78 -21.87 -20.83
C ALA A 229 -17.36 -22.02 -20.29
N LYS A 230 -16.36 -22.00 -21.18
CA LYS A 230 -15.00 -21.67 -20.78
C LYS A 230 -15.07 -20.25 -20.20
N MET A 231 -15.22 -20.15 -18.88
CA MET A 231 -14.95 -18.92 -18.17
C MET A 231 -13.49 -18.60 -18.44
N GLU A 232 -13.25 -17.65 -19.34
CA GLU A 232 -11.92 -17.10 -19.55
C GLU A 232 -11.44 -16.60 -18.19
N LYS A 233 -10.26 -17.05 -17.75
CA LYS A 233 -9.74 -16.65 -16.44
C LYS A 233 -9.57 -15.12 -16.47
N PRO A 234 -10.21 -14.36 -15.57
CA PRO A 234 -10.21 -12.91 -15.66
C PRO A 234 -8.77 -12.40 -15.64
N LYS A 235 -8.41 -11.56 -16.61
CA LYS A 235 -7.05 -11.07 -16.77
C LYS A 235 -6.63 -10.32 -15.50
N ILE A 236 -5.53 -10.76 -14.89
CA ILE A 236 -5.09 -10.28 -13.59
C ILE A 236 -4.03 -9.20 -13.78
N THR A 237 -4.25 -8.01 -13.21
CA THR A 237 -3.25 -6.95 -13.16
C THR A 237 -2.59 -6.93 -11.77
N SER A 238 -1.26 -6.94 -11.74
CA SER A 238 -0.43 -6.78 -10.54
C SER A 238 0.32 -5.45 -10.57
N GLU A 239 0.16 -4.62 -9.54
CA GLU A 239 0.88 -3.35 -9.37
C GLU A 239 1.67 -3.35 -8.04
N PHE A 240 2.76 -2.57 -7.96
CA PHE A 240 3.57 -2.41 -6.73
C PHE A 240 3.30 -1.10 -5.98
N SER A 241 2.54 -0.20 -6.58
CA SER A 241 2.18 1.12 -6.05
C SER A 241 0.70 1.39 -6.34
N TRP A 242 0.02 2.10 -5.46
CA TRP A 242 -1.41 2.38 -5.57
C TRP A 242 -1.72 3.77 -5.03
N THR A 243 -2.01 4.70 -5.95
CA THR A 243 -2.53 6.02 -5.60
C THR A 243 -4.04 6.05 -5.86
N PRO A 244 -4.87 6.67 -4.97
CA PRO A 244 -6.33 6.67 -5.13
C PRO A 244 -6.81 7.18 -6.48
N ASP A 245 -6.16 8.21 -7.03
CA ASP A 245 -6.53 8.81 -8.31
C ASP A 245 -6.21 7.91 -9.50
N GLU A 246 -5.06 7.22 -9.50
CA GLU A 246 -4.73 6.28 -10.57
C GLU A 246 -5.61 5.04 -10.51
N ALA A 247 -5.81 4.46 -9.32
CA ALA A 247 -6.70 3.31 -9.14
C ALA A 247 -8.14 3.61 -9.61
N LYS A 248 -8.66 4.80 -9.25
CA LYS A 248 -10.00 5.26 -9.66
C LYS A 248 -10.11 5.51 -11.17
N LYS A 249 -9.01 5.90 -11.84
CA LYS A 249 -8.94 6.12 -13.29
C LYS A 249 -8.75 4.80 -14.06
N LYS A 250 -7.67 4.06 -13.78
CA LYS A 250 -7.26 2.81 -14.45
C LYS A 250 -8.24 1.66 -14.18
N MET A 251 -8.40 1.28 -12.91
CA MET A 251 -9.11 0.07 -12.50
C MET A 251 -10.59 0.35 -12.16
N GLY A 252 -10.91 1.59 -11.76
CA GLY A 252 -12.26 1.99 -11.37
C GLY A 252 -12.70 1.48 -10.00
N VAL A 253 -11.73 1.10 -9.17
CA VAL A 253 -11.87 0.72 -7.77
C VAL A 253 -10.95 1.61 -6.92
N LEU A 254 -11.08 1.56 -5.59
CA LEU A 254 -10.23 2.30 -4.65
C LEU A 254 -9.35 1.37 -3.81
N ILE A 255 -9.71 0.08 -3.75
CA ILE A 255 -9.00 -0.99 -3.03
C ILE A 255 -8.66 -2.13 -4.00
N PRO A 256 -7.56 -2.88 -3.77
CA PRO A 256 -7.24 -4.07 -4.54
C PRO A 256 -8.14 -5.26 -4.15
N SER A 257 -8.10 -6.35 -4.92
CA SER A 257 -8.80 -7.60 -4.58
C SER A 257 -7.96 -8.52 -3.70
N TYR A 258 -6.62 -8.51 -3.88
CA TYR A 258 -5.68 -9.22 -3.01
C TYR A 258 -4.44 -8.37 -2.75
N ILE A 259 -3.82 -8.60 -1.60
CA ILE A 259 -2.52 -8.05 -1.22
C ILE A 259 -1.58 -9.22 -0.94
N GLY A 260 -0.61 -9.41 -1.82
CA GLY A 260 0.53 -10.30 -1.58
C GLY A 260 1.64 -9.56 -0.87
N ILE A 261 2.17 -10.13 0.21
CA ILE A 261 3.32 -9.60 0.93
C ILE A 261 4.40 -10.68 0.92
N GLU A 262 5.59 -10.34 0.42
CA GLU A 262 6.73 -11.25 0.40
C GLU A 262 7.97 -10.55 0.95
N GLY A 263 8.77 -11.28 1.73
CA GLY A 263 9.92 -10.70 2.39
C GLY A 263 10.97 -11.72 2.81
N ALA A 264 12.10 -11.20 3.26
CA ALA A 264 13.18 -11.95 3.84
C ALA A 264 13.79 -11.13 4.98
N TYR A 265 13.95 -11.75 6.15
CA TYR A 265 14.57 -11.13 7.33
C TYR A 265 15.68 -12.03 7.86
N ALA A 266 16.66 -11.43 8.54
CA ALA A 266 17.73 -12.17 9.19
C ALA A 266 17.28 -12.63 10.59
N ASP A 267 17.67 -13.84 10.98
CA ASP A 267 17.51 -14.34 12.34
C ASP A 267 18.38 -13.55 13.35
N SER A 268 18.16 -13.76 14.65
CA SER A 268 18.96 -13.13 15.72
C SER A 268 20.45 -13.50 15.68
N SER A 269 20.83 -14.60 15.00
CA SER A 269 22.24 -14.91 14.77
C SER A 269 22.87 -14.12 13.63
N GLY A 270 22.06 -13.50 12.76
CA GLY A 270 22.48 -12.81 11.54
C GLY A 270 22.97 -13.74 10.43
N LYS A 271 22.88 -15.07 10.61
CA LYS A 271 23.45 -16.08 9.70
C LYS A 271 22.42 -16.71 8.78
N GLN A 272 21.15 -16.74 9.18
CA GLN A 272 20.08 -17.35 8.41
C GLN A 272 19.11 -16.29 7.93
N MET A 273 19.03 -16.15 6.61
CA MET A 273 17.93 -15.44 5.97
C MET A 273 16.70 -16.36 5.94
N ARG A 274 15.58 -15.88 6.46
CA ARG A 274 14.31 -16.59 6.45
C ARG A 274 13.31 -15.82 5.61
N GLU A 275 12.79 -16.49 4.58
CA GLU A 275 11.78 -15.92 3.69
C GLU A 275 10.37 -16.16 4.23
N PHE A 276 9.45 -15.25 3.93
CA PHE A 276 8.03 -15.39 4.24
C PHE A 276 7.18 -14.85 3.09
N LYS A 277 5.98 -15.41 2.92
CA LYS A 277 5.02 -15.00 1.91
C LYS A 277 3.60 -15.14 2.44
N PHE A 278 2.85 -14.04 2.38
CA PHE A 278 1.45 -13.94 2.77
C PHE A 278 0.62 -13.50 1.58
N VAL A 279 -0.63 -13.96 1.50
CA VAL A 279 -1.59 -13.53 0.47
C VAL A 279 -2.93 -13.31 1.15
N PHE A 280 -3.36 -12.05 1.21
CA PHE A 280 -4.61 -11.65 1.85
C PHE A 280 -5.66 -11.33 0.79
N LYS A 281 -6.88 -11.83 0.98
CA LYS A 281 -8.05 -11.56 0.13
C LYS A 281 -8.90 -10.46 0.76
N LEU A 282 -9.23 -9.41 0.01
CA LEU A 282 -10.11 -8.34 0.49
C LEU A 282 -11.57 -8.70 0.17
N TYR A 283 -12.30 -9.16 1.19
CA TYR A 283 -13.70 -9.55 1.05
C TYR A 283 -14.62 -8.37 0.68
N THR A 284 -14.26 -7.15 1.08
CA THR A 284 -14.99 -5.91 0.76
C THR A 284 -14.86 -5.49 -0.71
N PHE A 285 -13.93 -6.08 -1.48
CA PHE A 285 -13.66 -5.71 -2.87
C PHE A 285 -14.87 -5.84 -3.81
N ALA A 286 -15.63 -6.93 -3.73
CA ALA A 286 -16.75 -7.17 -4.64
C ALA A 286 -17.85 -6.10 -4.46
N HIS A 287 -18.28 -5.89 -3.21
CA HIS A 287 -19.25 -4.86 -2.85
C HIS A 287 -18.77 -3.44 -3.22
N HIS A 288 -17.48 -3.16 -3.03
CA HIS A 288 -16.84 -1.91 -3.45
C HIS A 288 -16.91 -1.70 -4.97
N ALA A 289 -16.57 -2.72 -5.75
CA ALA A 289 -16.54 -2.68 -7.21
C ALA A 289 -17.95 -2.45 -7.81
N ASP A 290 -18.97 -3.10 -7.24
CA ASP A 290 -20.37 -2.93 -7.62
C ASP A 290 -20.88 -1.52 -7.32
N ARG A 291 -20.58 -0.98 -6.12
CA ARG A 291 -20.95 0.39 -5.74
C ARG A 291 -20.32 1.42 -6.68
N MET A 292 -19.03 1.26 -6.98
CA MET A 292 -18.31 2.10 -7.94
C MET A 292 -18.87 2.01 -9.37
N GLN A 293 -19.45 0.87 -9.76
CA GLN A 293 -20.12 0.75 -11.05
C GLN A 293 -21.48 1.45 -11.07
N LYS A 294 -22.33 1.23 -10.07
CA LYS A 294 -23.64 1.90 -9.93
C LYS A 294 -23.50 3.43 -9.92
N GLU A 295 -22.50 3.94 -9.20
CA GLU A 295 -22.07 5.35 -9.20
C GLU A 295 -21.78 5.88 -10.62
N ARG A 296 -20.98 5.15 -11.40
CA ARG A 296 -20.59 5.53 -12.77
C ARG A 296 -21.79 5.51 -13.71
N GLU A 297 -22.67 4.51 -13.58
CA GLU A 297 -23.89 4.40 -14.38
C GLU A 297 -24.85 5.57 -14.09
N LYS A 298 -25.07 5.92 -12.81
CA LYS A 298 -25.85 7.11 -12.40
C LYS A 298 -25.26 8.41 -12.96
N LYS A 299 -23.94 8.62 -12.80
CA LYS A 299 -23.22 9.81 -13.31
C LYS A 299 -23.23 9.88 -14.86
N GLN A 300 -23.39 8.76 -15.57
CA GLN A 300 -23.59 8.75 -17.03
C GLN A 300 -25.04 9.08 -17.42
N GLN A 301 -26.04 8.59 -16.68
CA GLN A 301 -27.45 8.92 -16.91
C GLN A 301 -27.72 10.41 -16.69
N GLU A 302 -27.23 10.99 -15.59
CA GLU A 302 -27.34 12.43 -15.32
C GLU A 302 -26.71 13.30 -16.42
N LYS A 303 -25.56 12.89 -16.97
CA LYS A 303 -24.92 13.58 -18.11
C LYS A 303 -25.69 13.46 -19.42
N LYS A 304 -26.43 12.36 -19.64
CA LYS A 304 -27.32 12.21 -20.80
C LYS A 304 -28.58 13.07 -20.65
N ALA A 305 -29.18 13.10 -19.45
CA ALA A 305 -30.36 13.92 -19.16
C ALA A 305 -30.08 15.43 -19.22
N LYS A 306 -28.85 15.88 -18.90
CA LYS A 306 -28.44 17.29 -18.95
C LYS A 306 -27.93 17.78 -20.32
N LYS A 307 -27.99 16.98 -21.39
CA LYS A 307 -27.73 17.46 -22.76
C LYS A 307 -29.04 18.04 -23.32
N PRO A 308 -29.15 19.36 -23.57
CA PRO A 308 -30.40 19.94 -24.05
C PRO A 308 -30.73 19.47 -25.47
N LEU A 309 -32.03 19.43 -25.80
CA LEU A 309 -32.51 19.45 -27.18
C LEU A 309 -32.17 20.81 -27.80
N ALA A 310 -30.92 20.99 -28.23
CA ALA A 310 -30.45 22.14 -29.00
C ALA A 310 -30.42 21.78 -30.49
N LYS A 311 -31.58 21.37 -31.02
CA LYS A 311 -31.88 21.24 -32.46
C LYS A 311 -33.40 21.13 -32.62
N ASP A 312 -34.05 22.28 -32.78
CA ASP A 312 -34.98 22.48 -33.90
C ASP A 312 -35.37 23.96 -34.04
N LYS A 313 -35.48 24.40 -35.31
CA LYS A 313 -36.10 25.65 -35.79
C LYS A 313 -35.45 26.98 -35.40
N ALA A 314 -34.35 27.27 -36.10
CA ALA A 314 -34.15 28.59 -36.71
C ALA A 314 -33.59 28.40 -38.13
N ASP A 315 -34.44 28.60 -39.15
CA ASP A 315 -34.32 29.68 -40.14
C ASP A 315 -34.92 29.26 -41.51
N THR A 316 -35.73 30.14 -42.09
CA THR A 316 -36.25 29.98 -43.47
C THR A 316 -36.59 31.36 -44.04
N THR A 317 -35.56 32.13 -44.38
CA THR A 317 -35.72 33.40 -45.12
C THR A 317 -34.77 33.46 -46.33
N LYS A 318 -35.26 33.99 -47.46
CA LYS A 318 -34.64 33.95 -48.81
C LYS A 318 -33.80 35.20 -49.12
N LYS A 319 -32.85 35.05 -50.08
CA LYS A 319 -32.37 35.97 -51.17
C LYS A 319 -32.27 37.50 -50.86
N SER A 320 -31.33 38.33 -51.33
CA SER A 320 -30.55 38.44 -52.59
C SER A 320 -29.66 39.72 -52.50
N ASP A 321 -28.60 40.00 -53.29
CA ASP A 321 -27.70 39.18 -54.13
C ASP A 321 -26.46 40.02 -54.59
N LYS A 322 -25.45 39.34 -55.16
CA LYS A 322 -24.43 39.86 -56.12
C LYS A 322 -23.36 40.94 -55.70
N PRO A 323 -22.28 41.17 -56.52
CA PRO A 323 -20.91 41.28 -55.96
C PRO A 323 -20.00 42.39 -56.57
N THR A 324 -18.79 42.59 -55.98
CA THR A 324 -17.60 43.07 -56.72
C THR A 324 -16.28 42.49 -56.17
N SER A 325 -15.30 42.30 -57.05
CA SER A 325 -13.92 41.81 -56.81
C SER A 325 -12.92 43.00 -56.73
N PRO A 326 -11.57 42.86 -56.80
CA PRO A 326 -10.65 41.75 -56.47
C PRO A 326 -9.49 42.17 -55.52
N GLY A 327 -8.73 41.21 -54.95
CA GLY A 327 -7.50 41.50 -54.20
C GLY A 327 -6.53 40.31 -54.08
N LYS A 328 -5.52 40.24 -54.96
CA LYS A 328 -4.36 39.31 -54.92
C LYS A 328 -3.38 39.70 -53.78
N PRO A 329 -2.25 38.97 -53.58
CA PRO A 329 -2.08 37.53 -53.33
C PRO A 329 -1.24 37.28 -52.05
N LYS A 330 -1.04 36.02 -51.63
CA LYS A 330 0.04 35.69 -50.67
C LYS A 330 0.75 34.37 -51.00
N PRO A 331 2.05 34.39 -51.36
CA PRO A 331 2.86 33.19 -51.59
C PRO A 331 3.63 32.82 -50.28
N PRO A 332 4.65 31.94 -50.27
CA PRO A 332 4.40 30.54 -49.91
C PRO A 332 5.27 30.02 -48.75
N LYS A 333 5.15 28.70 -48.50
CA LYS A 333 6.00 27.89 -47.60
C LYS A 333 7.51 28.23 -47.67
N LYS A 334 8.12 28.24 -46.48
CA LYS A 334 9.50 27.82 -46.15
C LYS A 334 9.48 27.57 -44.62
N SER A 335 10.25 26.72 -43.97
CA SER A 335 11.09 25.54 -44.25
C SER A 335 11.83 25.30 -42.91
N ALA A 336 12.15 24.07 -42.55
CA ALA A 336 13.10 23.74 -41.46
C ALA A 336 14.55 24.19 -41.84
N PRO A 337 15.66 23.96 -41.08
CA PRO A 337 15.81 23.02 -39.96
C PRO A 337 16.85 23.39 -38.85
N GLU A 338 17.26 22.37 -38.07
CA GLU A 338 18.59 22.14 -37.42
C GLU A 338 19.30 23.21 -36.56
N ARG A 339 19.56 22.86 -35.28
CA ARG A 339 20.88 22.41 -34.71
C ARG A 339 20.71 22.25 -33.18
N LEU A 340 21.14 21.19 -32.48
CA LEU A 340 22.48 20.60 -32.28
C LEU A 340 23.47 21.56 -31.59
N THR A 341 23.81 21.33 -30.31
CA THR A 341 25.20 21.28 -29.77
C THR A 341 25.26 21.12 -28.23
N THR A 342 26.22 20.28 -27.78
CA THR A 342 27.08 20.38 -26.55
C THR A 342 26.43 20.52 -25.14
N SER A 343 26.70 19.69 -24.13
CA SER A 343 27.95 19.18 -23.49
C SER A 343 28.33 19.96 -22.21
N GLY A 344 28.85 19.23 -21.20
CA GLY A 344 29.25 19.77 -19.89
C GLY A 344 28.34 19.21 -18.78
N GLY A 345 28.78 18.37 -17.84
CA GLY A 345 30.14 17.93 -17.53
C GLY A 345 30.72 18.73 -16.36
N ARG A 346 30.52 18.27 -15.11
CA ARG A 346 31.43 18.60 -14.01
C ARG A 346 31.41 17.57 -12.88
N GLN A 347 32.61 17.30 -12.36
CA GLN A 347 32.90 16.34 -11.31
C GLN A 347 32.82 16.96 -9.89
N GLN A 348 32.65 16.07 -8.90
CA GLN A 348 33.31 16.05 -7.58
C GLN A 348 33.62 17.36 -6.81
N ARG A 349 33.15 17.40 -5.55
CA ARG A 349 33.92 17.56 -4.29
C ARG A 349 32.95 17.23 -3.13
N ARG A 350 33.16 16.32 -2.16
CA ARG A 350 34.29 15.92 -1.28
C ARG A 350 34.40 16.82 -0.02
N ARG A 351 34.23 16.19 1.17
CA ARG A 351 34.37 16.70 2.56
C ARG A 351 33.24 17.68 3.00
N GLY A 352 32.76 17.67 4.23
CA GLY A 352 32.92 16.69 5.33
C GLY A 352 32.50 17.28 6.68
N ARG A 353 32.00 16.44 7.60
CA ARG A 353 32.45 16.29 8.98
C ARG A 353 31.84 15.04 9.59
#